data_AF-A0A494WQC0-F1
#
_entry.id   AF-A0A494WQC0-F1
#
_cell.length_a   1.000
_cell.length_b   1.000
_cell.length_c   1.000
_cell.angle_alpha   90.00
_cell.angle_beta   90.00
_cell.angle_gamma   90.00
#
_symmetry.space_group_name_H-M   'P 1'
#
loop_
_entity.id
_entity.type
_entity.pdbx_description
1 polymer ?
#
loop_
_entity_poly.entity_id
_entity_poly.type
_entity_poly.pdbx_seq_one_letter_code
_entity_poly.pdbx_strand_id
1 'polypeptide(L)'
;MIEKPFIHLFKTTKGQYCYDVNKDEIIQLPDDVYMYLAGKGEKTDYVKTYIEQLYERGYLKSKRVITTKHPATDYLSYYYDTKLNFLILQVTQNCNLRCEYCVYSGNYRTRSHNNKRMSLI
;
A
#
# COMPACT_ATOMS: atom_id res chain seq x y z
N MET A 1 14.68 -2.15 28.65
CA MET A 1 14.54 -3.25 27.68
C MET A 1 14.39 -2.63 26.30
N ILE A 2 15.18 -3.03 25.31
CA ILE A 2 15.04 -2.52 23.93
C ILE A 2 13.74 -3.13 23.39
N GLU A 3 12.72 -2.29 23.16
CA GLU A 3 11.46 -2.74 22.57
C GLU A 3 11.71 -3.33 21.18
N LYS A 4 10.99 -4.40 20.83
CA LYS A 4 11.13 -5.07 19.53
C LYS A 4 10.82 -4.07 18.41
N PRO A 5 11.68 -3.95 17.38
CA PRO A 5 11.45 -3.04 16.26
C PRO A 5 10.20 -3.45 15.48
N PHE A 6 9.44 -2.47 14.98
CA PHE A 6 8.23 -2.73 14.21
C PHE A 6 8.57 -2.90 12.73
N ILE A 7 9.00 -4.12 12.39
CA ILE A 7 9.51 -4.48 11.06
C ILE A 7 8.91 -5.79 10.57
N HIS A 8 8.93 -5.98 9.24
CA HIS A 8 8.65 -7.25 8.60
C HIS A 8 9.87 -7.74 7.82
N LEU A 9 10.42 -8.88 8.22
CA LEU A 9 11.54 -9.53 7.56
C LEU A 9 11.03 -10.52 6.52
N PHE A 10 11.57 -10.46 5.31
CA PHE A 10 11.23 -11.40 4.24
C PHE A 10 12.43 -11.65 3.32
N LYS A 11 12.32 -12.69 2.49
CA LYS A 11 13.35 -13.08 1.52
C LYS A 11 12.75 -13.20 0.14
N THR A 12 13.56 -12.92 -0.87
CA THR A 12 13.27 -13.23 -2.27
C THR A 12 14.44 -14.03 -2.85
N THR A 13 14.35 -14.44 -4.11
CA THR A 13 15.47 -15.07 -4.81
C THR A 13 16.71 -14.17 -4.95
N LYS A 14 16.55 -12.85 -4.77
CA LYS A 14 17.63 -11.86 -4.90
C LYS A 14 18.29 -11.48 -3.57
N GLY A 15 17.74 -11.90 -2.43
CA GLY A 15 18.31 -11.61 -1.12
C GLY A 15 17.28 -11.45 -0.01
N GLN A 16 17.73 -10.81 1.07
CA GLN A 16 17.06 -10.67 2.34
C GLN A 16 16.71 -9.21 2.58
N TYR A 17 15.50 -8.96 3.07
CA TYR A 17 14.95 -7.62 3.16
C TYR A 17 14.24 -7.39 4.49
N CYS A 18 14.17 -6.12 4.85
CA CYS A 18 13.38 -5.61 5.95
C CYS A 18 12.47 -4.50 5.43
N TYR A 19 11.16 -4.68 5.61
CA TYR A 19 10.21 -3.59 5.51
C TYR A 19 10.10 -2.91 6.88
N ASP A 20 10.47 -1.62 6.93
CA ASP A 20 10.33 -0.80 8.13
C ASP A 20 9.00 -0.05 8.11
N VAL A 21 8.14 -0.35 9.09
CA VAL A 21 6.77 0.16 9.14
C VAL A 21 6.71 1.67 9.39
N ASN A 22 7.72 2.24 10.05
CA ASN A 22 7.74 3.65 10.44
C ASN A 22 8.28 4.55 9.33
N LYS A 23 9.20 4.02 8.52
CA LYS A 23 9.71 4.68 7.32
C LYS A 23 8.88 4.40 6.08
N ASP A 24 8.05 3.34 6.11
CA ASP A 24 7.32 2.82 4.96
C ASP A 24 8.25 2.47 3.78
N GLU A 25 9.40 1.86 4.10
CA GLU A 25 10.48 1.57 3.15
C GLU A 25 10.96 0.12 3.26
N ILE A 26 11.42 -0.43 2.14
CA ILE A 26 12.04 -1.75 2.06
C ILE A 26 13.54 -1.56 1.86
N ILE A 27 14.35 -2.11 2.76
CA ILE A 27 15.81 -2.12 2.65
C ILE A 27 16.34 -3.55 2.53
N GLN A 28 17.36 -3.74 1.69
CA GLN A 28 18.11 -4.99 1.64
C GLN A 28 19.07 -5.07 2.83
N LEU A 29 19.15 -6.23 3.46
CA LEU A 29 20.00 -6.47 4.61
C LEU A 29 21.10 -7.48 4.29
N PRO A 30 22.30 -7.32 4.88
CA PRO A 30 23.28 -8.39 4.98
C PRO A 30 22.70 -9.61 5.72
N ASP A 31 23.20 -10.80 5.38
CA ASP A 31 22.71 -12.08 5.90
C ASP A 31 22.77 -12.18 7.43
N ASP A 32 23.88 -11.75 8.02
CA ASP A 32 24.11 -11.76 9.46
C ASP A 32 23.19 -10.79 10.21
N VAL A 33 23.02 -9.56 9.67
CA VAL A 33 22.08 -8.56 10.20
C VAL A 33 20.65 -9.08 10.13
N TYR A 34 20.26 -9.69 9.01
CA TYR A 34 18.94 -10.31 8.86
C TYR A 34 18.72 -11.42 9.89
N MET A 35 19.69 -12.31 10.06
CA MET A 35 19.59 -13.44 10.99
C MET A 35 19.53 -12.96 12.44
N TYR A 36 20.30 -11.92 12.79
CA TYR A 36 20.22 -11.26 14.10
C TYR A 36 18.83 -10.67 14.35
N LEU A 37 18.28 -9.88 13.40
CA LEU A 37 16.93 -9.31 13.53
C LEU A 37 15.83 -10.39 13.56
N ALA A 38 16.06 -11.54 12.93
CA ALA A 38 15.17 -12.70 12.99
C ALA A 38 15.28 -13.49 14.31
N GLY A 39 16.19 -13.11 15.21
CA GLY A 39 16.45 -13.82 16.47
C GLY A 39 17.17 -15.16 16.30
N LYS A 40 17.86 -15.36 15.17
CA LYS A 40 18.56 -16.61 14.79
C LYS A 40 20.07 -16.41 14.58
N GLY A 41 20.58 -15.21 14.82
CA GLY A 41 21.97 -14.83 14.60
C GLY A 41 22.58 -14.14 15.81
N GLU A 42 23.90 -14.08 15.83
CA GLU A 42 24.67 -13.48 16.92
C GLU A 42 24.89 -11.98 16.70
N LYS A 43 25.06 -11.25 17.80
CA LYS A 43 25.37 -9.83 17.78
C LYS A 43 26.88 -9.62 17.69
N THR A 44 27.43 -9.76 16.50
CA THR A 44 28.86 -9.43 16.22
C THR A 44 29.08 -7.92 16.24
N ASP A 45 30.34 -7.48 16.29
CA ASP A 45 30.68 -6.05 16.23
C ASP A 45 30.23 -5.39 14.92
N TYR A 46 30.32 -6.12 13.80
CA TYR A 46 29.79 -5.66 12.52
C TYR A 46 28.27 -5.48 12.56
N VAL A 47 27.53 -6.49 13.04
CA VAL A 47 26.06 -6.43 13.15
C VAL A 47 25.65 -5.28 14.08
N LYS A 48 26.34 -5.11 15.22
CA LYS A 48 26.09 -4.00 16.14
C LYS A 48 26.27 -2.64 15.44
N THR A 49 27.38 -2.44 14.74
CA THR A 49 27.66 -1.20 14.01
C THR A 49 26.61 -0.92 12.93
N TYR A 50 26.20 -1.94 12.17
CA TYR A 50 25.19 -1.79 11.12
C TYR A 50 23.82 -1.42 11.69
N ILE A 51 23.42 -2.06 12.80
CA ILE A 51 22.16 -1.75 13.49
C ILE A 51 22.18 -0.32 14.02
N GLU A 52 23.30 0.14 14.58
CA GLU A 52 23.45 1.53 15.04
C GLU A 52 23.28 2.53 13.88
N GLN A 53 23.88 2.26 12.71
CA GLN A 53 23.67 3.08 11.51
C GLN A 53 22.20 3.12 11.04
N LEU A 54 21.48 2.00 11.14
CA LEU A 54 20.05 1.97 10.82
C LEU A 54 19.24 2.84 11.79
N TYR A 55 19.55 2.80 13.08
CA TYR A 55 18.91 3.66 14.08
C TYR A 55 19.20 5.14 13.84
N GLU A 56 20.44 5.52 13.52
CA GLU A 56 20.82 6.90 13.19
C GLU A 56 20.06 7.44 11.98
N ARG A 57 19.76 6.58 11.00
CA ARG A 57 18.93 6.92 9.83
C ARG A 57 17.42 6.91 10.13
N GLY A 58 17.04 6.51 11.33
CA GLY A 58 15.67 6.52 11.83
C GLY A 58 14.85 5.27 11.55
N TYR A 59 15.48 4.16 11.16
CA TYR A 59 14.85 2.84 11.05
C TYR A 59 14.76 2.13 12.41
N LEU A 60 14.13 0.96 12.44
CA LEU A 60 14.00 0.03 13.56
C LEU A 60 13.25 0.60 14.77
N LYS A 61 12.42 1.63 14.58
CA LYS A 61 11.57 2.16 15.65
C LYS A 61 10.53 1.12 16.07
N SER A 62 10.24 1.04 17.36
CA SER A 62 9.26 0.10 17.93
C SER A 62 7.82 0.58 17.82
N LYS A 63 7.59 1.90 17.79
CA LYS A 63 6.26 2.51 17.85
C LYS A 63 5.88 3.17 16.54
N ARG A 64 4.69 2.82 16.04
CA ARG A 64 4.04 3.47 14.91
C ARG A 64 3.26 4.69 15.36
N VAL A 65 3.23 5.71 14.50
CA VAL A 65 2.28 6.81 14.60
C VAL A 65 0.86 6.22 14.59
N ILE A 66 0.13 6.38 15.71
CA ILE A 66 -1.20 5.79 15.91
C ILE A 66 -2.26 6.59 15.16
N THR A 67 -2.02 7.88 14.93
CA THR A 67 -2.98 8.79 14.31
C THR A 67 -2.30 9.59 13.22
N THR A 68 -2.71 9.33 11.98
CA THR A 68 -2.31 10.13 10.81
C THR A 68 -3.57 10.74 10.23
N LYS A 69 -3.59 12.05 10.06
CA LYS A 69 -4.71 12.78 9.48
C LYS A 69 -4.21 13.49 8.23
N HIS A 70 -4.86 13.25 7.09
CA HIS A 70 -4.55 13.99 5.88
C HIS A 70 -5.04 15.45 6.07
N PRO A 71 -4.30 16.49 5.63
CA PRO A 71 -4.75 17.87 5.78
C PRO A 71 -6.14 18.14 5.19
N ALA A 72 -6.48 17.39 4.12
CA ALA A 72 -7.81 17.47 3.48
C ALA A 72 -8.93 16.76 4.25
N THR A 73 -8.65 15.97 5.29
CA THR A 73 -9.65 15.18 6.03
C THR A 73 -10.75 16.07 6.60
N ASP A 74 -10.40 17.25 7.09
CA ASP A 74 -11.38 18.21 7.65
C ASP A 74 -12.34 18.80 6.62
N TYR A 75 -11.97 18.74 5.35
CA TYR A 75 -12.74 19.31 4.24
C TYR A 75 -13.50 18.24 3.45
N LEU A 76 -13.41 16.96 3.85
CA LEU A 76 -14.03 15.86 3.11
C LEU A 76 -15.55 16.00 2.99
N SER A 77 -16.25 16.39 4.07
CA SER A 77 -17.70 16.63 4.04
C SER A 77 -18.07 17.68 2.99
N TYR A 78 -17.36 18.82 2.99
CA TYR A 78 -17.57 19.87 2.01
C TYR A 78 -17.33 19.38 0.57
N TYR A 79 -16.29 18.58 0.34
CA TYR A 79 -16.04 17.99 -0.99
C TYR A 79 -17.15 17.03 -1.42
N TYR A 80 -17.69 16.21 -0.51
CA TYR A 80 -18.81 15.32 -0.85
C TYR A 80 -20.09 16.10 -1.18
N ASP A 81 -20.35 17.19 -0.46
CA ASP A 81 -21.60 17.96 -0.61
C ASP A 81 -21.59 18.89 -1.82
N THR A 82 -20.42 19.43 -2.20
CA THR A 82 -20.35 20.52 -3.20
C THR A 82 -19.52 20.20 -4.43
N LYS A 83 -18.67 19.17 -4.39
CA LYS A 83 -17.63 18.97 -5.41
C LYS A 83 -17.93 17.79 -6.33
N LEU A 84 -18.87 17.99 -7.26
CA LEU A 84 -18.98 17.15 -8.45
C LEU A 84 -17.79 17.46 -9.38
N ASN A 85 -16.71 16.69 -9.23
CA ASN A 85 -15.50 16.90 -10.03
C ASN A 85 -15.70 16.49 -11.50
N PHE A 86 -16.47 15.42 -11.75
CA PHE A 86 -16.64 14.85 -13.08
C PHE A 86 -18.02 14.22 -13.25
N LEU A 87 -18.54 14.30 -14.48
CA LEU A 87 -19.73 13.59 -14.93
C LEU A 87 -19.32 12.55 -15.97
N ILE A 88 -19.58 11.28 -15.69
CA ILE A 88 -19.35 10.19 -16.66
C ILE A 88 -20.60 10.03 -17.49
N LEU A 89 -20.53 10.46 -18.75
CA LEU A 89 -21.62 10.30 -19.71
C LEU A 89 -21.45 8.98 -20.47
N GLN A 90 -22.42 8.10 -20.30
CA GLN A 90 -22.47 6.89 -21.07
C GLN A 90 -23.17 7.13 -22.42
N VAL A 91 -22.39 7.48 -23.43
CA VAL A 91 -22.90 7.77 -24.78
C VAL A 91 -23.46 6.53 -25.50
N THR A 92 -23.04 5.32 -25.12
CA THR A 92 -23.58 4.06 -25.64
C THR A 92 -23.52 2.96 -24.58
N GLN A 93 -24.54 2.10 -24.56
CA GLN A 93 -24.54 0.85 -23.79
C GLN A 93 -24.16 -0.37 -24.65
N ASN A 94 -23.97 -0.15 -25.96
CA ASN A 94 -23.63 -1.18 -26.93
C ASN A 94 -22.12 -1.42 -26.88
N CYS A 95 -21.74 -2.54 -26.27
CA CYS A 95 -20.38 -3.07 -26.28
C CYS A 95 -20.36 -4.34 -27.15
N ASN A 96 -19.40 -4.44 -28.05
CA ASN A 96 -19.20 -5.63 -28.89
C ASN A 96 -18.37 -6.73 -28.19
N LEU A 97 -17.92 -6.51 -26.95
CA LEU A 97 -17.22 -7.50 -26.12
C LEU A 97 -18.16 -8.11 -25.08
N ARG A 98 -17.80 -9.31 -24.61
CA ARG A 98 -18.52 -10.07 -23.56
C ARG A 98 -17.56 -10.51 -22.48
N CYS A 99 -16.86 -9.56 -21.86
CA CYS A 99 -15.92 -9.84 -20.78
C CYS A 99 -16.67 -10.33 -19.53
N GLU A 100 -16.26 -11.45 -18.97
CA GLU A 100 -16.88 -12.04 -17.77
C GLU A 100 -16.80 -11.12 -16.54
N TYR A 101 -15.66 -10.45 -16.37
CA TYR A 101 -15.42 -9.49 -15.30
C TYR A 101 -16.10 -8.13 -15.50
N CYS A 102 -16.75 -7.90 -16.64
CA CYS A 102 -17.44 -6.63 -16.89
C CYS A 102 -18.63 -6.50 -15.95
N VAL A 103 -18.76 -5.36 -15.25
CA VAL A 103 -19.93 -5.11 -14.39
C VAL A 103 -21.25 -5.13 -15.17
N TYR A 104 -21.21 -4.83 -16.47
CA TYR A 104 -22.36 -4.85 -17.38
C TYR A 104 -22.58 -6.22 -18.07
N SER A 105 -21.84 -7.26 -17.69
CA SER A 105 -21.95 -8.62 -18.25
C SER A 105 -23.33 -9.26 -18.03
N GLY A 106 -24.10 -8.77 -17.06
CA GLY A 106 -25.36 -9.38 -16.61
C GLY A 106 -25.20 -10.22 -15.34
N ASN A 107 -23.97 -10.44 -14.87
CA ASN A 107 -23.68 -11.23 -13.66
C ASN A 107 -23.85 -10.45 -12.35
N TYR A 108 -24.09 -9.14 -12.41
CA TYR A 108 -24.16 -8.24 -11.25
C TYR A 108 -25.49 -7.49 -11.21
N ARG A 109 -25.92 -7.05 -10.01
CA ARG A 109 -27.12 -6.20 -9.83
C ARG A 109 -26.88 -4.78 -10.33
N THR A 110 -26.89 -4.61 -11.64
CA THR A 110 -26.78 -3.34 -12.35
C THR A 110 -27.46 -3.47 -13.72
N ARG A 111 -27.34 -2.46 -14.58
CA ARG A 111 -27.72 -2.60 -15.99
C ARG A 111 -26.84 -3.63 -16.70
N SER A 112 -27.40 -4.32 -17.68
CA SER A 112 -26.65 -5.20 -18.58
C SER A 112 -26.25 -4.49 -19.89
N HIS A 113 -25.52 -5.18 -20.75
CA HIS A 113 -25.29 -4.77 -22.14
C HIS A 113 -26.63 -4.52 -22.86
N ASN A 114 -26.73 -3.40 -23.58
CA ASN A 114 -27.93 -3.03 -24.32
C ASN A 114 -27.54 -2.23 -25.58
N ASN A 115 -28.39 -2.17 -26.59
CA ASN A 115 -28.15 -1.40 -27.81
C ASN A 115 -28.47 0.10 -27.69
N LYS A 116 -28.77 0.59 -26.48
CA LYS A 116 -29.05 2.02 -26.22
C LYS A 116 -27.87 2.90 -26.60
N ARG A 117 -28.18 4.01 -27.29
CA ARG A 117 -27.24 5.07 -27.67
C ARG A 117 -27.86 6.40 -27.27
N MET A 118 -27.03 7.32 -26.81
CA MET A 118 -27.44 8.69 -26.53
C MET A 118 -27.86 9.34 -27.85
N SER A 119 -29.05 9.93 -27.88
CA SER A 119 -29.49 10.75 -29.01
C SER A 119 -28.70 12.06 -29.01
N LEU A 120 -28.37 12.57 -30.19
CA LEU A 120 -27.76 13.89 -30.34
C LEU A 120 -28.80 15.03 -30.26
N ILE A 121 -30.10 14.70 -30.17
CA ILE A 121 -31.25 15.61 -30.14
C ILE A 121 -32.35 15.02 -29.25
#